data_AF-A0A532TH72-F1
#
_entry.id   AF-A0A532TH72-F1
#
_cell.length_a   1.000
_cell.length_b   1.000
_cell.length_c   1.000
_cell.angle_alpha   90.00
_cell.angle_beta   90.00
_cell.angle_gamma   90.00
#
_symmetry.space_group_name_H-M   'P 1'
#
loop_
_entity.id
_entity.type
_entity.pdbx_description
1 polymer ?
#
loop_
_entity_poly.entity_id
_entity_poly.type
_entity_poly.pdbx_seq_one_letter_code
_entity_poly.pdbx_strand_id
1 'polypeptide(L)'
;MVKISGGDGFSFKEAIKISDCSNIEGVEQEYIEVRKKFGNYQLIRQSLQDKSGRMYDVLELKLEDGREITFYFDITDFFGKGFEF
;
A
#
# COMPACT_ATOMS: atom_id res chain seq x y z
N MET A 1 10.67 -11.50 7.15
CA MET A 1 9.73 -10.76 8.02
C MET A 1 9.48 -9.45 7.33
N VAL A 2 8.22 -9.13 7.06
CA VAL A 2 7.83 -7.92 6.35
C VAL A 2 8.39 -6.69 7.07
N LYS A 3 9.06 -5.80 6.34
CA LYS A 3 9.60 -4.54 6.86
C LYS A 3 8.77 -3.36 6.39
N ILE A 4 8.42 -2.50 7.35
CA ILE A 4 7.69 -1.25 7.13
C ILE A 4 8.64 -0.07 7.34
N SER A 5 8.66 0.85 6.38
CA SER A 5 9.43 2.10 6.43
C SER A 5 8.74 3.18 5.59
N GLY A 6 9.37 4.33 5.39
CA GLY A 6 8.81 5.41 4.57
C GLY A 6 8.05 6.46 5.40
N GLY A 7 7.02 7.06 4.80
CA GLY A 7 6.29 8.20 5.36
C GLY A 7 4.90 7.85 5.89
N ASP A 8 4.00 8.84 5.85
CA ASP A 8 2.64 8.73 6.40
C ASP A 8 1.61 8.10 5.46
N GLY A 9 1.96 7.87 4.20
CA GLY A 9 1.12 7.27 3.18
C GLY A 9 0.17 8.22 2.46
N PHE A 10 0.26 9.55 2.59
CA PHE A 10 -0.66 10.50 1.93
C PHE A 10 -0.13 11.14 0.65
N SER A 11 1.05 10.71 0.18
CA SER A 11 1.58 11.07 -1.14
C SER A 11 2.56 10.02 -1.63
N PHE A 12 2.91 10.05 -2.92
CA PHE A 12 3.97 9.20 -3.46
C PHE A 12 5.33 9.39 -2.76
N LYS A 13 5.64 10.62 -2.34
CA LYS A 13 6.90 10.95 -1.64
C LYS A 13 6.93 10.33 -0.25
N GLU A 14 5.81 10.41 0.45
CA GLU A 14 5.64 9.93 1.83
C GLU A 14 4.96 8.56 1.87
N ALA A 15 5.01 7.77 0.78
CA ALA A 15 4.38 6.46 0.73
C ALA A 15 4.92 5.53 1.83
N ILE A 16 4.08 4.61 2.30
CA ILE A 16 4.53 3.54 3.20
C ILE A 16 5.25 2.51 2.34
N LYS A 17 6.54 2.29 2.63
CA LYS A 17 7.34 1.28 1.94
C LYS A 17 7.23 -0.06 2.65
N ILE A 18 6.85 -1.07 1.89
CA ILE A 18 6.77 -2.47 2.33
C ILE A 18 7.88 -3.24 1.58
N SER A 19 8.63 -4.07 2.31
CA SER A 19 9.80 -4.78 1.76
C SER A 19 10.13 -6.07 2.51
N ASP A 20 11.06 -6.86 1.97
CA ASP A 20 11.52 -8.13 2.54
C ASP A 20 10.38 -9.16 2.69
N CYS A 21 9.52 -9.21 1.68
CA CYS A 21 8.34 -10.07 1.64
C CYS A 21 8.05 -10.57 0.21
N SER A 22 7.24 -11.62 0.13
CA SER A 22 6.60 -12.06 -1.10
C SER A 22 5.47 -11.10 -1.53
N ASN A 23 4.94 -11.28 -2.74
CA ASN A 23 3.83 -10.47 -3.22
C ASN A 23 2.55 -10.65 -2.38
N ILE A 24 2.28 -11.88 -1.91
CA ILE A 24 1.11 -12.17 -1.06
C ILE A 24 1.26 -11.47 0.30
N GLU A 25 2.40 -11.66 0.97
CA GLU A 25 2.68 -11.03 2.27
C GLU A 25 2.69 -9.50 2.16
N GLY A 26 3.19 -8.95 1.04
CA GLY A 26 3.23 -7.52 0.78
C GLY A 26 1.82 -6.93 0.69
N VAL A 27 0.96 -7.52 -0.14
CA VAL A 27 -0.44 -7.09 -0.28
C VAL A 27 -1.17 -7.22 1.05
N GLU A 28 -1.07 -8.36 1.76
CA GLU A 28 -1.69 -8.52 3.08
C GLU A 28 -1.27 -7.41 4.07
N GLN A 29 0.00 -7.03 4.03
CA GLN A 29 0.54 -5.99 4.90
C GLN A 29 -0.03 -4.60 4.59
N GLU A 30 -0.35 -4.26 3.34
CA GLU A 30 -1.01 -2.99 2.99
C GLU A 30 -2.31 -2.83 3.77
N TYR A 31 -3.18 -3.85 3.72
CA TYR A 31 -4.46 -3.85 4.43
C TYR A 31 -4.27 -3.83 5.96
N ILE A 32 -3.22 -4.45 6.49
CA ILE A 32 -2.86 -4.37 7.91
C ILE A 32 -2.52 -2.93 8.31
N GLU A 33 -1.68 -2.24 7.53
CA GLU A 33 -1.29 -0.86 7.83
C GLU A 33 -2.48 0.11 7.76
N VAL A 34 -3.38 -0.06 6.78
CA VAL A 34 -4.62 0.74 6.72
C VAL A 34 -5.50 0.47 7.95
N ARG A 35 -5.78 -0.80 8.27
CA ARG A 35 -6.61 -1.15 9.45
C ARG A 35 -6.02 -0.65 10.75
N LYS A 36 -4.70 -0.76 10.91
CA LYS A 36 -3.98 -0.26 12.10
C LYS A 36 -4.12 1.25 12.26
N LYS A 37 -4.14 2.00 11.15
CA LYS A 37 -4.20 3.47 11.17
C LYS A 37 -5.62 4.02 11.27
N PHE A 38 -6.60 3.38 10.63
CA PHE A 38 -7.95 3.94 10.48
C PHE A 38 -9.08 3.07 11.03
N GLY A 39 -8.80 1.86 11.53
CA GLY A 39 -9.84 0.92 11.94
C GLY A 39 -10.57 0.34 10.74
N ASN A 40 -11.91 0.29 10.79
CA ASN A 40 -12.68 -0.16 9.63
C ASN A 40 -12.71 0.92 8.55
N TYR A 41 -12.76 0.47 7.31
CA TYR A 41 -12.89 1.33 6.15
C TYR A 41 -13.56 0.54 5.02
N GLN A 42 -14.08 1.26 4.05
CA GLN A 42 -14.49 0.70 2.77
C GLN A 42 -13.42 1.01 1.73
N LEU A 43 -12.90 -0.02 1.06
CA LEU A 43 -12.06 0.17 -0.12
C LEU A 43 -12.95 0.61 -1.30
N ILE A 44 -12.71 1.80 -1.83
CA ILE A 44 -13.40 2.35 -3.01
C ILE A 44 -12.69 1.87 -4.28
N ARG A 45 -11.35 2.03 -4.31
CA ARG A 45 -10.53 1.67 -5.46
C ARG A 45 -9.12 1.28 -5.02
N GLN A 46 -8.54 0.29 -5.68
CA GLN A 46 -7.11 -0.01 -5.66
C GLN A 46 -6.58 0.15 -7.08
N SER A 47 -5.43 0.80 -7.24
CA SER A 47 -4.80 0.96 -8.55
C SER A 47 -3.27 0.92 -8.46
N LEU A 48 -2.65 0.32 -9.47
CA LEU A 48 -1.20 0.25 -9.62
C LEU A 48 -0.70 1.47 -10.40
N GLN A 49 0.35 2.12 -9.92
CA GLN A 49 0.97 3.28 -10.54
C GLN A 49 2.49 3.09 -10.65
N ASP A 50 3.04 3.27 -11.86
CA ASP A 50 4.47 3.45 -12.06
C ASP A 50 4.81 4.94 -11.94
N LYS A 51 5.78 5.27 -11.07
CA LYS A 51 6.42 6.58 -11.04
C LYS A 51 7.93 6.43 -11.12
N SER A 52 8.47 6.61 -12.33
CA SER A 52 9.92 6.61 -12.57
C SER A 52 10.58 5.28 -12.16
N GLY A 53 9.94 4.16 -12.46
CA GLY A 53 10.47 2.82 -12.16
C GLY A 53 10.24 2.36 -10.72
N ARG A 54 9.51 3.13 -9.92
CA ARG A 54 8.96 2.69 -8.64
C ARG A 54 7.49 2.33 -8.81
N MET A 55 7.10 1.20 -8.23
CA MET A 55 5.75 0.68 -8.30
C MET A 55 5.01 1.02 -7.03
N TYR A 56 3.80 1.56 -7.19
CA TYR A 56 2.96 1.98 -6.08
C TYR A 56 1.58 1.39 -6.20
N ASP A 57 1.07 0.86 -5.08
CA ASP A 57 -0.34 0.59 -4.92
C ASP A 57 -1.01 1.78 -4.23
N VAL A 58 -2.09 2.25 -4.84
CA VAL A 58 -2.84 3.43 -4.43
C VAL A 58 -4.24 3.01 -4.06
N LEU A 59 -4.59 3.15 -2.77
CA LEU A 59 -5.89 2.81 -2.22
C LEU A 59 -6.72 4.07 -1.98
N GLU A 60 -7.90 4.14 -2.57
CA GLU A 60 -8.93 5.11 -2.22
C GLU A 60 -9.90 4.46 -1.25
N LEU A 61 -10.10 5.13 -0.11
CA LEU A 61 -10.77 4.58 1.05
C LEU A 61 -11.86 5.53 1.51
N LYS A 62 -13.00 4.99 1.93
CA LYS A 62 -14.00 5.71 2.72
C LYS A 62 -13.88 5.28 4.18
N LEU A 63 -13.63 6.24 5.06
CA LEU A 63 -13.51 6.03 6.50
C LEU A 63 -14.90 6.03 7.18
N GLU A 64 -14.97 5.55 8.42
CA GLU A 64 -16.24 5.50 9.18
C GLU A 64 -16.85 6.88 9.40
N ASP A 65 -16.04 7.93 9.51
CA ASP A 65 -16.50 9.33 9.63
C ASP A 65 -16.97 9.93 8.29
N GLY A 66 -16.98 9.14 7.21
CA GLY A 66 -17.43 9.52 5.89
C GLY A 66 -16.37 10.20 5.02
N ARG A 67 -15.17 10.48 5.54
CA ARG A 67 -14.09 11.06 4.73
C ARG A 67 -13.59 10.06 3.69
N GLU A 68 -13.28 10.58 2.50
CA GLU A 68 -12.56 9.84 1.47
C GLU A 68 -11.09 10.25 1.47
N ILE A 69 -10.19 9.27 1.53
CA ILE A 69 -8.75 9.49 1.53
C ILE A 69 -8.08 8.62 0.45
N THR A 70 -6.91 9.05 0.02
CA THR A 70 -6.03 8.25 -0.84
C THR A 70 -4.77 7.90 -0.07
N PHE A 71 -4.40 6.63 -0.12
CA PHE A 71 -3.28 6.07 0.61
C PHE A 71 -2.30 5.39 -0.35
N TYR A 72 -1.01 5.62 -0.15
CA TYR A 72 0.05 5.23 -1.10
C TYR A 72 1.02 4.26 -0.43
N PHE A 73 1.21 3.10 -1.07
CA PHE A 73 2.22 2.12 -0.70
C PHE A 73 3.30 2.05 -1.77
N ASP A 74 4.57 2.09 -1.38
CA ASP A 74 5.68 1.72 -2.26
C ASP A 74 5.91 0.21 -2.16
N ILE A 75 5.53 -0.47 -3.24
CA ILE A 75 5.57 -1.92 -3.39
C ILE A 75 6.74 -2.39 -4.27
N THR A 76 7.63 -1.48 -4.64
CA THR A 76 8.73 -1.73 -5.59
C THR A 76 9.55 -2.95 -5.21
N ASP A 77 9.73 -3.21 -3.91
CA ASP A 77 10.53 -4.35 -3.46
C ASP A 77 9.89 -5.70 -3.76
N PHE A 78 8.56 -5.83 -3.69
CA PHE A 78 7.90 -7.13 -3.82
C PHE A 78 7.08 -7.30 -5.09
N PHE A 79 6.82 -6.21 -5.82
CA PHE A 79 6.03 -6.24 -7.04
C PHE A 79 6.60 -7.25 -8.05
N GLY A 80 5.75 -8.18 -8.51
CA GLY A 80 6.12 -9.21 -9.48
C GLY A 80 6.90 -10.40 -8.91
N LYS A 81 7.33 -10.39 -7.64
CA LYS A 81 7.97 -11.55 -7.02
C LYS A 81 6.97 -12.71 -6.89
N GLY A 82 7.38 -13.91 -7.28
CA GLY A 82 6.56 -15.13 -7.19
C GLY A 82 5.67 -15.41 -8.40
N PHE A 83 5.78 -14.63 -9.48
CA PHE A 83 5.19 -14.93 -10.79
C PHE A 83 6.26 -15.34 -11.82
N GLU A 84 7.30 -16.06 -11.37
CA GLU A 84 8.28 -16.64 -12.29
C GLU A 84 7.58 -17.65 -13.21
N PHE A 85 7.76 -17.47 -14.53
CA PHE A 85 7.26 -18.38 -15.58
C PHE A 85 8.29 -19.46 -15.89
#